data_AF-A0A4P5VYS7-F1
#
_entry.id   AF-A0A4P5VYS7-F1
#
_cell.length_a   1.000
_cell.length_b   1.000
_cell.length_c   1.000
_cell.angle_alpha   90.00
_cell.angle_beta   90.00
_cell.angle_gamma   90.00
#
_symmetry.space_group_name_H-M   'P 1'
#
loop_
_entity.id
_entity.type
_entity.pdbx_description
1 polymer ?
#
loop_
_entity_poly.entity_id
_entity_poly.type
_entity_poly.pdbx_seq_one_letter_code
_entity_poly.pdbx_strand_id
1 'polypeptide(L)'
;MPLLPLLVACADVTVPMNGAEESFAGSAIDAPTGTADWHVDGAGGSDFETIQEAIDAASPGQWILVAPGTYSERINYNGKSLWISSRDGSAATTIDATRRGTGVTVVGGETSRTALVGFTIENAVDYGVQVDFSSIHLEDVRITGASGAYGIHGSSADLELQDVTIDNNDANYAAIYMDRGSLQMTDSSVECGNGYTIYSGHGYMQIDQSTITCNGRNSYAIAVEHTVGTVLRSTLTGQVYVSSEDDHNTDTIALVNSVLNGDYTAVYGTILIRNSVIDGGKVTYWDFAENPATPVIENSILLNSTCAFATDALTNTVRNNSFWNTTPSCGTATYIAADGNLDADPLLTDAPGGDYHLDGGSPLEDAGVDEDTYDDIDGSRGDIGPFGGVFTMDGGW
;
A
#
# COMPACT_ATOMS: atom_id res chain seq x y z
N MET A 1 -31.95 19.08 17.96
CA MET A 1 -30.79 18.45 18.63
C MET A 1 -29.87 17.99 17.52
N PRO A 2 -28.76 18.69 17.24
CA PRO A 2 -27.80 18.17 16.27
C PRO A 2 -27.03 17.03 16.93
N LEU A 3 -26.96 15.90 16.25
CA LEU A 3 -26.05 14.80 16.60
C LEU A 3 -24.62 15.32 16.44
N LEU A 4 -23.82 15.18 17.49
CA LEU A 4 -22.37 15.31 17.40
C LEU A 4 -21.84 14.18 16.49
N PRO A 5 -20.94 14.45 15.54
CA PRO A 5 -20.12 13.40 14.97
C PRO A 5 -19.24 12.82 16.07
N LEU A 6 -19.17 11.50 16.12
CA LEU A 6 -18.31 10.74 17.02
C LEU A 6 -16.87 11.06 16.61
N LEU A 7 -16.20 11.96 17.35
CA LEU A 7 -14.77 12.14 17.26
C LEU A 7 -14.14 10.86 17.84
N VAL A 8 -13.68 9.96 16.97
CA VAL A 8 -12.76 8.91 17.40
C VAL A 8 -11.43 9.61 17.67
N ALA A 9 -11.17 9.89 18.94
CA ALA A 9 -9.83 10.25 19.37
C ALA A 9 -8.91 9.05 19.11
N CYS A 10 -7.75 9.30 18.50
CA CYS A 10 -6.68 8.32 18.35
C CYS A 10 -6.15 7.96 19.75
N ALA A 11 -6.79 6.98 20.39
CA ALA A 11 -6.18 6.20 21.45
C ALA A 11 -5.35 5.13 20.74
N ASP A 12 -4.07 5.02 21.10
CA ASP A 12 -3.10 4.00 20.67
C ASP A 12 -3.50 3.23 19.40
N VAL A 13 -2.89 3.56 18.25
CA VAL A 13 -2.86 2.61 17.12
C VAL A 13 -2.06 1.40 17.58
N THR A 14 -2.69 0.54 18.37
CA THR A 14 -2.29 -0.85 18.51
C THR A 14 -2.64 -1.48 17.18
N VAL A 15 -1.67 -1.62 16.28
CA VAL A 15 -1.74 -2.69 15.27
C VAL A 15 -1.87 -3.97 16.10
N PRO A 16 -3.04 -4.64 16.12
CA PRO A 16 -3.23 -5.77 17.01
C PRO A 16 -2.35 -6.91 16.51
N MET A 17 -1.27 -7.19 17.24
CA MET A 17 -0.35 -8.30 16.98
C MET A 17 -0.87 -9.61 17.61
N ASN A 18 -2.02 -9.57 18.27
CA ASN A 18 -2.58 -10.63 19.12
C ASN A 18 -3.30 -11.74 18.34
N GLY A 19 -2.92 -12.00 17.08
CA GLY A 19 -3.51 -13.07 16.25
C GLY A 19 -5.03 -12.97 16.04
N ALA A 20 -5.64 -11.87 16.50
CA ALA A 20 -7.01 -11.53 16.21
C ALA A 20 -6.97 -10.72 14.92
N GLU A 21 -7.39 -11.38 13.85
CA GLU A 21 -7.63 -10.76 12.55
C GLU A 21 -8.40 -9.44 12.72
N GLU A 22 -7.71 -8.31 12.62
CA GLU A 22 -8.26 -7.26 11.76
C GLU A 22 -8.08 -7.85 10.37
N SER A 23 -9.12 -8.53 9.90
CA SER A 23 -9.10 -9.25 8.65
C SER A 23 -8.52 -8.34 7.57
N PHE A 24 -7.36 -8.72 7.04
CA PHE A 24 -6.91 -8.34 5.69
C PHE A 24 -7.78 -9.00 4.61
N ALA A 25 -8.98 -9.45 4.97
CA ALA A 25 -10.07 -9.46 4.02
C ALA A 25 -10.29 -8.00 3.65
N GLY A 26 -9.61 -7.55 2.58
CA GLY A 26 -10.30 -6.77 1.56
C GLY A 26 -11.70 -7.36 1.47
N SER A 27 -12.71 -6.51 1.49
CA SER A 27 -14.09 -6.93 1.32
C SER A 27 -14.21 -7.49 -0.10
N ALA A 28 -13.62 -8.67 -0.35
CA ALA A 28 -13.59 -9.35 -1.61
C ALA A 28 -15.04 -9.45 -2.00
N ILE A 29 -15.42 -8.56 -2.91
CA ILE A 29 -16.77 -8.54 -3.40
C ILE A 29 -16.90 -9.86 -4.11
N ASP A 30 -17.74 -10.76 -3.58
CA ASP A 30 -17.87 -12.09 -4.17
C ASP A 30 -18.22 -11.93 -5.65
N ALA A 31 -17.39 -12.53 -6.51
CA ALA A 31 -17.66 -12.57 -7.92
C ALA A 31 -19.09 -13.10 -8.16
N PRO A 32 -19.86 -12.50 -9.07
CA PRO A 32 -21.23 -12.90 -9.32
C PRO A 32 -21.27 -14.36 -9.74
N THR A 33 -22.05 -15.16 -9.02
CA THR A 33 -22.26 -16.56 -9.36
C THR A 33 -23.35 -16.69 -10.42
N GLY A 34 -23.13 -17.49 -11.47
CA GLY A 34 -24.17 -17.81 -12.47
C GLY A 34 -23.74 -17.46 -13.89
N THR A 35 -24.68 -16.94 -14.68
CA THR A 35 -24.44 -16.47 -16.05
C THR A 35 -24.49 -14.95 -16.09
N ALA A 36 -23.62 -14.32 -16.87
CA ALA A 36 -23.63 -12.87 -17.05
C ALA A 36 -24.96 -12.37 -17.65
N ASP A 37 -25.38 -11.17 -17.23
CA ASP A 37 -26.56 -10.50 -17.77
C ASP A 37 -26.33 -10.04 -19.21
N TRP A 38 -25.09 -9.60 -19.50
CA TRP A 38 -24.70 -9.02 -20.78
C TRP A 38 -23.34 -9.53 -21.23
N HIS A 39 -23.19 -9.79 -22.52
CA HIS A 39 -21.94 -10.20 -23.15
C HIS A 39 -21.45 -9.15 -24.13
N VAL A 40 -20.14 -8.88 -24.10
CA VAL A 40 -19.48 -7.94 -25.01
C VAL A 40 -18.43 -8.67 -25.83
N ASP A 41 -18.42 -8.47 -27.15
CA ASP A 41 -17.35 -8.94 -28.04
C ASP A 41 -17.12 -7.94 -29.16
N GLY A 42 -15.94 -7.31 -29.18
CA GLY A 42 -15.55 -6.34 -30.21
C GLY A 42 -15.42 -6.92 -31.62
N ALA A 43 -15.40 -8.25 -31.78
CA ALA A 43 -15.49 -8.93 -33.07
C ALA A 43 -16.94 -9.15 -33.56
N GLY A 44 -17.93 -8.83 -32.72
CA GLY A 44 -19.35 -9.03 -32.96
C GLY A 44 -19.86 -10.43 -32.62
N GLY A 45 -21.19 -10.58 -32.53
CA GLY A 45 -21.85 -11.86 -32.20
C GLY A 45 -22.26 -12.04 -30.73
N SER A 46 -22.00 -11.04 -29.90
CA SER A 46 -22.50 -10.91 -28.51
C SER A 46 -23.64 -9.88 -28.42
N ASP A 47 -24.09 -9.54 -27.21
CA ASP A 47 -25.16 -8.56 -27.00
C ASP A 47 -24.73 -7.14 -27.41
N PHE A 48 -23.45 -6.81 -27.19
CA PHE A 48 -22.83 -5.52 -27.54
C PHE A 48 -21.43 -5.70 -28.15
N GLU A 49 -20.99 -4.72 -28.93
CA GLU A 49 -19.62 -4.67 -29.50
C GLU A 49 -18.67 -3.79 -28.66
N THR A 50 -19.21 -2.90 -27.83
CA THR A 50 -18.44 -2.05 -26.92
C THR A 50 -18.87 -2.23 -25.47
N ILE A 51 -17.94 -1.99 -24.56
CA ILE A 51 -18.19 -2.08 -23.12
C ILE A 51 -19.14 -0.96 -22.68
N GLN A 52 -18.97 0.26 -23.20
CA GLN A 52 -19.84 1.38 -22.85
C GLN A 52 -21.30 1.15 -23.24
N GLU A 53 -21.60 0.55 -24.40
CA GLU A 53 -22.98 0.23 -24.79
C GLU A 53 -23.63 -0.76 -23.82
N ALA A 54 -22.86 -1.76 -23.34
CA ALA A 54 -23.33 -2.69 -22.33
C ALA A 54 -23.60 -1.98 -20.99
N ILE A 55 -22.71 -1.07 -20.57
CA ILE A 55 -22.92 -0.26 -19.37
C ILE A 55 -24.19 0.59 -19.50
N ASP A 56 -24.41 1.22 -20.66
CA ASP A 56 -25.57 2.08 -20.90
C ASP A 56 -26.89 1.30 -20.80
N ALA A 57 -26.91 0.06 -21.30
CA ALA A 57 -28.06 -0.85 -21.24
C ALA A 57 -28.28 -1.50 -19.87
N ALA A 58 -27.21 -1.77 -19.12
CA ALA A 58 -27.28 -2.49 -17.86
C ALA A 58 -28.01 -1.69 -16.75
N SER A 59 -28.68 -2.42 -15.87
CA SER A 59 -29.21 -1.89 -14.59
C SER A 59 -28.17 -2.06 -13.48
N PRO A 60 -28.16 -1.21 -12.43
CA PRO A 60 -27.29 -1.40 -11.28
C PRO A 60 -27.41 -2.81 -10.68
N GLY A 61 -26.28 -3.40 -10.32
CA GLY A 61 -26.14 -4.75 -9.77
C GLY A 61 -25.95 -5.86 -10.80
N GLN A 62 -26.02 -5.55 -12.10
CA GLN A 62 -25.82 -6.54 -13.16
C GLN A 62 -24.35 -6.82 -13.45
N TRP A 63 -24.12 -8.00 -14.05
CA TRP A 63 -22.82 -8.48 -14.49
C TRP A 63 -22.66 -8.40 -16.01
N ILE A 64 -21.56 -7.78 -16.45
CA ILE A 64 -21.12 -7.71 -17.84
C ILE A 64 -19.87 -8.58 -18.01
N LEU A 65 -19.93 -9.56 -18.93
CA LEU A 65 -18.79 -10.42 -19.28
C LEU A 65 -18.22 -10.03 -20.65
N VAL A 66 -16.93 -9.72 -20.69
CA VAL A 66 -16.26 -9.18 -21.87
C VAL A 66 -15.33 -10.23 -22.48
N ALA A 67 -15.48 -10.48 -23.79
CA ALA A 67 -14.59 -11.36 -24.53
C ALA A 67 -13.20 -10.71 -24.74
N PRO A 68 -12.14 -11.52 -24.90
CA PRO A 68 -10.79 -11.02 -25.21
C PRO A 68 -10.76 -10.13 -26.44
N GLY A 69 -9.95 -9.09 -26.37
CA GLY A 69 -9.80 -8.13 -27.45
C GLY A 69 -9.34 -6.76 -26.97
N THR A 70 -9.06 -5.89 -27.93
CA THR A 70 -8.74 -4.49 -27.67
C THR A 70 -9.97 -3.64 -28.00
N TYR A 71 -10.50 -2.98 -26.97
CA TYR A 71 -11.64 -2.09 -27.05
C TYR A 71 -11.11 -0.65 -27.07
N SER A 72 -11.14 -0.02 -28.24
CA SER A 72 -10.71 1.38 -28.42
C SER A 72 -11.78 2.36 -27.93
N GLU A 73 -11.93 2.45 -26.61
CA GLU A 73 -12.94 3.24 -25.94
C GLU A 73 -12.47 3.75 -24.58
N ARG A 74 -13.32 4.55 -23.93
CA ARG A 74 -13.19 4.96 -22.53
C ARG A 74 -14.52 4.64 -21.89
N ILE A 75 -14.49 4.09 -20.68
CA ILE A 75 -15.70 3.64 -20.01
C ILE A 75 -16.05 4.52 -18.82
N ASN A 76 -17.35 4.76 -18.64
CA ASN A 76 -17.92 5.44 -17.50
C ASN A 76 -19.08 4.60 -16.97
N TYR A 77 -18.99 4.25 -15.69
CA TYR A 77 -20.00 3.44 -14.99
C TYR A 77 -21.36 4.17 -14.84
N ASN A 78 -21.41 5.48 -15.07
CA ASN A 78 -22.63 6.30 -15.08
C ASN A 78 -23.42 6.24 -13.76
N GLY A 79 -22.73 6.10 -12.62
CA GLY A 79 -23.36 5.95 -11.30
C GLY A 79 -23.98 4.58 -11.06
N LYS A 80 -23.69 3.58 -11.91
CA LYS A 80 -24.20 2.22 -11.76
C LYS A 80 -23.13 1.35 -11.12
N SER A 81 -23.43 0.76 -9.97
CA SER A 81 -22.61 -0.33 -9.44
C SER A 81 -22.79 -1.57 -10.29
N LEU A 82 -21.80 -1.90 -11.10
CA LEU A 82 -21.80 -3.04 -12.02
C LEU A 82 -20.58 -3.92 -11.73
N TRP A 83 -20.71 -5.21 -11.99
CA TRP A 83 -19.55 -6.10 -12.09
C TRP A 83 -19.16 -6.23 -13.56
N ILE A 84 -17.95 -5.81 -13.93
CA ILE A 84 -17.44 -5.95 -15.29
C ILE A 84 -16.20 -6.82 -15.24
N SER A 85 -16.24 -7.98 -15.91
CA SER A 85 -15.10 -8.90 -15.93
C SER A 85 -14.73 -9.31 -17.35
N SER A 86 -13.44 -9.38 -17.61
CA SER A 86 -12.88 -10.08 -18.76
C SER A 86 -13.07 -11.60 -18.60
N ARG A 87 -13.26 -12.29 -19.72
CA ARG A 87 -13.33 -13.76 -19.73
C ARG A 87 -11.96 -14.42 -19.57
N ASP A 88 -10.89 -13.79 -20.06
CA ASP A 88 -9.55 -14.40 -20.16
C ASP A 88 -8.45 -13.54 -19.47
N GLY A 89 -8.84 -12.62 -18.58
CA GLY A 89 -7.92 -11.82 -17.75
C GLY A 89 -7.27 -10.63 -18.45
N SER A 90 -6.44 -9.89 -17.70
CA SER A 90 -5.85 -8.60 -18.13
C SER A 90 -4.89 -8.73 -19.32
N ALA A 91 -4.22 -9.87 -19.45
CA ALA A 91 -3.29 -10.16 -20.54
C ALA A 91 -3.98 -10.31 -21.91
N ALA A 92 -5.30 -10.55 -21.93
CA ALA A 92 -6.07 -10.84 -23.14
C ALA A 92 -7.11 -9.76 -23.49
N THR A 93 -7.43 -8.87 -22.56
CA THR A 93 -8.47 -7.86 -22.72
C THR A 93 -7.97 -6.47 -22.37
N THR A 94 -8.08 -5.54 -23.32
CA THR A 94 -7.52 -4.19 -23.21
C THR A 94 -8.60 -3.13 -23.44
N ILE A 95 -8.68 -2.16 -22.55
CA ILE A 95 -9.36 -0.88 -22.75
C ILE A 95 -8.30 0.13 -23.20
N ASP A 96 -8.28 0.47 -24.49
CA ASP A 96 -7.38 1.47 -25.05
C ASP A 96 -8.08 2.83 -25.11
N ALA A 97 -7.69 3.76 -24.23
CA ALA A 97 -8.25 5.10 -24.14
C ALA A 97 -7.86 6.00 -25.34
N THR A 98 -7.10 5.49 -26.31
CA THR A 98 -6.76 6.14 -27.60
C THR A 98 -6.00 7.46 -27.46
N ARG A 99 -5.23 7.63 -26.38
CA ARG A 99 -4.54 8.90 -26.04
C ARG A 99 -5.52 10.04 -25.82
N ARG A 100 -6.60 9.78 -25.08
CA ARG A 100 -7.63 10.76 -24.74
C ARG A 100 -8.14 10.52 -23.33
N GLY A 101 -8.44 11.60 -22.61
CA GLY A 101 -9.24 11.61 -21.40
C GLY A 101 -8.84 10.58 -20.33
N THR A 102 -9.80 10.28 -19.45
CA THR A 102 -9.74 9.18 -18.48
C THR A 102 -10.08 7.84 -19.12
N GLY A 103 -9.36 6.77 -18.77
CA GLY A 103 -9.65 5.40 -19.24
C GLY A 103 -10.92 4.82 -18.64
N VAL A 104 -11.00 4.80 -17.30
CA VAL A 104 -12.16 4.31 -16.53
C VAL A 104 -12.63 5.39 -15.55
N THR A 105 -13.93 5.72 -15.59
CA THR A 105 -14.54 6.77 -14.77
C THR A 105 -15.61 6.21 -13.84
N VAL A 106 -15.49 6.51 -12.54
CA VAL A 106 -16.36 6.07 -11.44
C VAL A 106 -16.65 7.26 -10.51
N VAL A 107 -17.56 8.13 -10.93
CA VAL A 107 -17.76 9.46 -10.28
C VAL A 107 -19.24 9.79 -10.02
N GLY A 108 -20.12 8.81 -10.19
CA GLY A 108 -21.56 8.94 -10.13
C GLY A 108 -22.20 8.47 -8.82
N GLY A 109 -21.40 8.15 -7.80
CA GLY A 109 -21.87 7.56 -6.53
C GLY A 109 -21.96 6.04 -6.59
N GLU A 110 -21.13 5.42 -7.42
CA GLU A 110 -20.95 3.97 -7.44
C GLU A 110 -20.53 3.47 -6.05
N THR A 111 -21.16 2.39 -5.58
CA THR A 111 -20.94 1.79 -4.26
C THR A 111 -19.85 0.72 -4.29
N SER A 112 -19.53 0.13 -3.13
CA SER A 112 -18.58 -0.99 -3.02
C SER A 112 -18.88 -2.20 -3.91
N ARG A 113 -20.09 -2.31 -4.48
CA ARG A 113 -20.46 -3.38 -5.44
C ARG A 113 -19.99 -3.15 -6.89
N THR A 114 -19.05 -2.24 -7.09
CA THR A 114 -18.57 -1.84 -8.42
C THR A 114 -17.22 -2.48 -8.65
N ALA A 115 -17.07 -3.22 -9.75
CA ALA A 115 -15.90 -4.06 -9.99
C ALA A 115 -15.42 -3.97 -11.43
N LEU A 116 -14.10 -3.86 -11.62
CA LEU A 116 -13.45 -4.11 -12.90
C LEU A 116 -12.39 -5.20 -12.73
N VAL A 117 -12.59 -6.34 -13.41
CA VAL A 117 -11.78 -7.53 -13.20
C VAL A 117 -11.17 -8.04 -14.51
N GLY A 118 -9.86 -8.21 -14.56
CA GLY A 118 -9.17 -8.84 -15.69
C GLY A 118 -8.93 -7.92 -16.88
N PHE A 119 -8.52 -6.67 -16.68
CA PHE A 119 -8.33 -5.71 -17.78
C PHE A 119 -6.95 -5.04 -17.75
N THR A 120 -6.36 -4.89 -18.93
CA THR A 120 -5.35 -3.85 -19.15
C THR A 120 -6.06 -2.54 -19.54
N ILE A 121 -5.69 -1.43 -18.89
CA ILE A 121 -6.12 -0.07 -19.24
C ILE A 121 -4.89 0.68 -19.75
N GLU A 122 -4.95 1.23 -20.95
CA GLU A 122 -3.81 1.92 -21.54
C GLU A 122 -4.13 3.22 -22.29
N ASN A 123 -3.06 4.00 -22.52
CA ASN A 123 -3.07 5.23 -23.32
C ASN A 123 -4.08 6.28 -22.83
N ALA A 124 -4.33 6.37 -21.53
CA ALA A 124 -5.10 7.47 -20.96
C ALA A 124 -4.26 8.77 -20.90
N VAL A 125 -4.91 9.93 -21.01
CA VAL A 125 -4.23 11.24 -20.95
C VAL A 125 -4.52 12.00 -19.67
N ASP A 126 -5.68 11.79 -19.05
CA ASP A 126 -6.02 12.44 -17.77
C ASP A 126 -5.66 11.51 -16.61
N TYR A 127 -6.38 10.39 -16.48
CA TYR A 127 -6.17 9.36 -15.46
C TYR A 127 -6.38 7.97 -16.06
N GLY A 128 -5.62 6.95 -15.63
CA GLY A 128 -5.96 5.57 -15.95
C GLY A 128 -7.35 5.22 -15.39
N VAL A 129 -7.52 5.44 -14.09
CA VAL A 129 -8.79 5.31 -13.37
C VAL A 129 -9.06 6.56 -12.55
N GLN A 130 -10.29 7.08 -12.62
CA GLN A 130 -10.77 8.18 -11.78
C GLN A 130 -11.93 7.71 -10.92
N VAL A 131 -11.82 7.95 -9.62
CA VAL A 131 -12.83 7.60 -8.62
C VAL A 131 -13.10 8.81 -7.73
N ASP A 132 -14.31 9.35 -7.76
CA ASP A 132 -14.68 10.51 -6.94
C ASP A 132 -16.03 10.24 -6.26
N PHE A 133 -16.09 10.45 -4.93
CA PHE A 133 -17.31 10.20 -4.11
C PHE A 133 -17.92 8.81 -4.33
N SER A 134 -17.08 7.82 -4.63
CA SER A 134 -17.49 6.50 -5.13
C SER A 134 -16.50 5.42 -4.67
N SER A 135 -16.86 4.16 -4.86
CA SER A 135 -16.01 3.01 -4.53
C SER A 135 -15.82 2.09 -5.74
N ILE A 136 -14.67 1.43 -5.85
CA ILE A 136 -14.42 0.39 -6.85
C ILE A 136 -13.42 -0.67 -6.35
N HIS A 137 -13.70 -1.91 -6.71
CA HIS A 137 -12.76 -3.05 -6.65
C HIS A 137 -12.08 -3.25 -8.00
N LEU A 138 -10.76 -3.32 -8.00
CA LEU A 138 -9.94 -3.68 -9.15
C LEU A 138 -9.20 -4.98 -8.86
N GLU A 139 -9.38 -5.98 -9.73
CA GLU A 139 -8.74 -7.30 -9.58
C GLU A 139 -8.18 -7.79 -10.91
N ASP A 140 -6.94 -8.30 -10.93
CA ASP A 140 -6.22 -8.63 -12.18
C ASP A 140 -6.32 -7.44 -13.15
N VAL A 141 -5.83 -6.28 -12.73
CA VAL A 141 -5.89 -5.04 -13.53
C VAL A 141 -4.48 -4.50 -13.74
N ARG A 142 -4.18 -4.14 -14.99
CA ARG A 142 -2.92 -3.47 -15.34
C ARG A 142 -3.19 -2.07 -15.88
N ILE A 143 -2.62 -1.04 -15.26
CA ILE A 143 -2.72 0.36 -15.72
C ILE A 143 -1.36 0.79 -16.25
N THR A 144 -1.26 1.07 -17.55
CA THR A 144 0.01 1.37 -18.22
C THR A 144 -0.09 2.45 -19.28
N GLY A 145 0.99 3.19 -19.51
CA GLY A 145 1.06 4.19 -20.58
C GLY A 145 0.11 5.37 -20.41
N ALA A 146 -0.39 5.62 -19.18
CA ALA A 146 -1.08 6.86 -18.85
C ALA A 146 -0.07 8.02 -18.85
N SER A 147 -0.39 9.12 -19.53
CA SER A 147 0.48 10.31 -19.64
C SER A 147 0.00 11.50 -18.81
N GLY A 148 -0.98 11.27 -17.94
CA GLY A 148 -1.63 12.31 -17.15
C GLY A 148 -0.92 12.63 -15.84
N ALA A 149 -1.65 13.20 -14.89
CA ALA A 149 -1.09 13.46 -13.56
C ALA A 149 -1.00 12.20 -12.70
N TYR A 150 -1.91 11.23 -12.93
CA TYR A 150 -2.06 10.05 -12.10
C TYR A 150 -2.36 8.76 -12.88
N GLY A 151 -1.89 7.62 -12.36
CA GLY A 151 -2.40 6.31 -12.78
C GLY A 151 -3.82 6.09 -12.27
N ILE A 152 -4.01 6.25 -10.95
CA ILE A 152 -5.31 6.29 -10.29
C ILE A 152 -5.46 7.60 -9.52
N HIS A 153 -6.60 8.27 -9.69
CA HIS A 153 -7.01 9.41 -8.88
C HIS A 153 -8.26 9.06 -8.06
N GLY A 154 -8.16 9.18 -6.74
CA GLY A 154 -9.23 9.00 -5.78
C GLY A 154 -9.49 10.25 -4.93
N SER A 155 -10.71 10.80 -4.96
CA SER A 155 -11.12 11.87 -4.04
C SER A 155 -12.44 11.54 -3.35
N SER A 156 -12.43 11.50 -2.02
CA SER A 156 -13.56 10.97 -1.24
C SER A 156 -13.97 9.57 -1.73
N ALA A 157 -12.98 8.73 -2.00
CA ALA A 157 -13.13 7.46 -2.69
C ALA A 157 -12.64 6.27 -1.86
N ASP A 158 -13.27 5.11 -2.07
CA ASP A 158 -12.80 3.84 -1.50
C ASP A 158 -12.26 2.94 -2.63
N LEU A 159 -10.97 2.65 -2.59
CA LEU A 159 -10.31 1.76 -3.55
C LEU A 159 -9.93 0.45 -2.89
N GLU A 160 -10.34 -0.65 -3.51
CA GLU A 160 -9.88 -2.00 -3.20
C GLU A 160 -9.11 -2.54 -4.40
N LEU A 161 -7.82 -2.82 -4.21
CA LEU A 161 -6.90 -3.28 -5.24
C LEU A 161 -6.38 -4.67 -4.87
N GLN A 162 -6.54 -5.63 -5.77
CA GLN A 162 -6.03 -6.98 -5.62
C GLN A 162 -5.36 -7.41 -6.93
N ASP A 163 -4.12 -7.90 -6.90
CA ASP A 163 -3.40 -8.28 -8.13
C ASP A 163 -3.42 -7.15 -9.18
N VAL A 164 -3.12 -5.92 -8.72
CA VAL A 164 -3.09 -4.73 -9.57
C VAL A 164 -1.66 -4.36 -9.89
N THR A 165 -1.36 -4.15 -11.18
CA THR A 165 -0.09 -3.64 -11.65
C THR A 165 -0.24 -2.23 -12.23
N ILE A 166 0.52 -1.27 -11.71
CA ILE A 166 0.58 0.11 -12.25
C ILE A 166 2.03 0.43 -12.60
N ASP A 167 2.33 0.54 -13.89
CA ASP A 167 3.70 0.72 -14.37
C ASP A 167 3.75 1.46 -15.70
N ASN A 168 4.95 1.89 -16.11
CA ASN A 168 5.17 2.62 -17.37
C ASN A 168 4.22 3.81 -17.58
N ASN A 169 3.79 4.44 -16.49
CA ASN A 169 2.96 5.63 -16.53
C ASN A 169 3.88 6.85 -16.40
N ASP A 170 3.76 7.81 -17.32
CA ASP A 170 4.43 9.11 -17.21
C ASP A 170 3.59 10.03 -16.31
N ALA A 171 3.12 9.47 -15.19
CA ALA A 171 2.32 10.18 -14.21
C ALA A 171 3.17 11.29 -13.60
N ASN A 172 2.76 12.54 -13.81
CA ASN A 172 3.55 13.71 -13.43
C ASN A 172 3.55 13.99 -11.91
N TYR A 173 2.65 13.37 -11.15
CA TYR A 173 2.53 13.59 -9.71
C TYR A 173 2.54 12.32 -8.87
N ALA A 174 1.61 11.38 -9.09
CA ALA A 174 1.56 10.14 -8.32
C ALA A 174 1.05 8.96 -9.15
N ALA A 175 1.54 7.73 -8.95
CA ALA A 175 0.92 6.57 -9.57
C ALA A 175 -0.49 6.30 -9.00
N ILE A 176 -0.64 6.41 -7.68
CA ILE A 176 -1.92 6.42 -6.97
C ILE A 176 -2.00 7.69 -6.12
N TYR A 177 -3.05 8.48 -6.34
CA TYR A 177 -3.37 9.65 -5.52
C TYR A 177 -4.69 9.41 -4.79
N MET A 178 -4.69 9.57 -3.47
CA MET A 178 -5.87 9.50 -2.62
C MET A 178 -6.00 10.75 -1.77
N ASP A 179 -7.18 11.35 -1.74
CA ASP A 179 -7.55 12.39 -0.79
C ASP A 179 -8.92 12.09 -0.17
N ARG A 180 -9.01 12.11 1.16
CA ARG A 180 -10.26 11.93 1.94
C ARG A 180 -10.95 10.59 1.71
N GLY A 181 -10.20 9.52 1.51
CA GLY A 181 -10.70 8.21 1.13
C GLY A 181 -9.99 7.06 1.83
N SER A 182 -10.28 5.83 1.37
CA SER A 182 -9.58 4.63 1.81
C SER A 182 -8.90 3.92 0.64
N LEU A 183 -7.67 3.46 0.84
CA LEU A 183 -6.95 2.57 -0.07
C LEU A 183 -6.66 1.26 0.65
N GLN A 184 -7.19 0.16 0.13
CA GLN A 184 -6.82 -1.20 0.50
C GLN A 184 -6.15 -1.85 -0.70
N MET A 185 -4.92 -2.33 -0.53
CA MET A 185 -4.13 -2.89 -1.62
C MET A 185 -3.45 -4.19 -1.19
N THR A 186 -3.67 -5.25 -1.96
CA THR A 186 -3.14 -6.59 -1.73
C THR A 186 -2.50 -7.16 -2.99
N ASP A 187 -1.42 -7.92 -2.85
CA ASP A 187 -0.75 -8.63 -3.94
C ASP A 187 -0.46 -7.76 -5.19
N SER A 188 -0.17 -6.47 -4.98
CA SER A 188 -0.12 -5.49 -6.06
C SER A 188 1.28 -4.91 -6.25
N SER A 189 1.57 -4.44 -7.46
CA SER A 189 2.84 -3.82 -7.81
C SER A 189 2.62 -2.44 -8.41
N VAL A 190 3.20 -1.41 -7.78
CA VAL A 190 3.05 -0.02 -8.22
C VAL A 190 4.43 0.60 -8.40
N GLU A 191 4.67 1.15 -9.58
CA GLU A 191 5.87 1.92 -9.90
C GLU A 191 5.50 3.39 -10.13
N CYS A 192 6.27 4.31 -9.55
CA CYS A 192 6.09 5.72 -9.83
C CYS A 192 6.52 6.09 -11.26
N GLY A 193 5.83 7.06 -11.87
CA GLY A 193 6.37 7.80 -13.00
C GLY A 193 7.34 8.87 -12.51
N ASN A 194 6.79 9.99 -12.04
CA ASN A 194 7.49 11.06 -11.34
C ASN A 194 6.72 11.46 -10.07
N GLY A 195 7.43 11.89 -9.02
CA GLY A 195 6.82 12.38 -7.78
C GLY A 195 6.58 11.26 -6.76
N TYR A 196 5.36 10.74 -6.67
CA TYR A 196 4.96 9.74 -5.68
C TYR A 196 4.59 8.41 -6.35
N THR A 197 4.84 7.27 -5.70
CA THR A 197 4.14 6.04 -6.09
C THR A 197 2.74 6.09 -5.51
N ILE A 198 2.64 6.32 -4.21
CA ILE A 198 1.37 6.46 -3.50
C ILE A 198 1.41 7.77 -2.70
N TYR A 199 0.41 8.61 -2.92
CA TYR A 199 0.10 9.74 -2.04
C TYR A 199 -1.26 9.49 -1.37
N SER A 200 -1.33 9.67 -0.05
CA SER A 200 -2.59 9.61 0.70
C SER A 200 -2.74 10.82 1.61
N GLY A 201 -3.80 11.60 1.37
CA GLY A 201 -4.22 12.77 2.13
C GLY A 201 -5.52 12.51 2.91
N HIS A 202 -5.59 12.93 4.17
CA HIS A 202 -6.84 12.98 4.96
C HIS A 202 -7.65 11.68 4.99
N GLY A 203 -6.99 10.51 4.99
CA GLY A 203 -7.64 9.24 4.71
C GLY A 203 -7.11 8.05 5.51
N TYR A 204 -7.37 6.86 4.97
CA TYR A 204 -6.88 5.59 5.48
C TYR A 204 -6.16 4.82 4.37
N MET A 205 -5.07 4.16 4.71
CA MET A 205 -4.32 3.34 3.77
C MET A 205 -3.89 2.02 4.43
N GLN A 206 -4.09 0.92 3.71
CA GLN A 206 -3.69 -0.40 4.14
C GLN A 206 -3.14 -1.15 2.93
N ILE A 207 -1.87 -1.57 3.02
CA ILE A 207 -1.13 -2.23 1.95
C ILE A 207 -0.55 -3.52 2.48
N ASP A 208 -0.62 -4.59 1.70
CA ASP A 208 -0.13 -5.89 2.10
C ASP A 208 0.34 -6.74 0.91
N GLN A 209 1.36 -7.56 1.14
CA GLN A 209 1.95 -8.47 0.15
C GLN A 209 2.27 -7.77 -1.19
N SER A 210 2.57 -6.47 -1.13
CA SER A 210 2.67 -5.62 -2.31
C SER A 210 4.07 -5.05 -2.49
N THR A 211 4.40 -4.67 -3.72
CA THR A 211 5.65 -4.02 -4.08
C THR A 211 5.42 -2.57 -4.49
N ILE A 212 6.09 -1.63 -3.83
CA ILE A 212 6.02 -0.20 -4.12
C ILE A 212 7.42 0.28 -4.50
N THR A 213 7.57 0.83 -5.71
CA THR A 213 8.89 1.22 -6.23
C THR A 213 8.91 2.66 -6.73
N CYS A 214 9.84 3.46 -6.20
CA CYS A 214 10.20 4.76 -6.73
C CYS A 214 11.68 5.11 -6.52
N ASN A 215 12.43 5.14 -7.61
CA ASN A 215 13.87 5.43 -7.61
C ASN A 215 14.22 6.84 -8.11
N GLY A 216 13.22 7.70 -8.31
CA GLY A 216 13.39 9.07 -8.79
C GLY A 216 14.09 9.98 -7.77
N ARG A 217 14.78 11.02 -8.25
CA ARG A 217 15.29 12.09 -7.36
C ARG A 217 14.12 12.94 -6.89
N ASN A 218 14.04 13.19 -5.58
CA ASN A 218 12.91 13.90 -4.95
C ASN A 218 11.58 13.19 -5.23
N SER A 219 11.59 11.87 -5.15
CA SER A 219 10.41 11.05 -5.35
C SER A 219 10.26 10.09 -4.19
N TYR A 220 9.02 9.72 -3.89
CA TYR A 220 8.68 8.93 -2.72
C TYR A 220 7.93 7.67 -3.14
N ALA A 221 8.28 6.54 -2.54
CA ALA A 221 7.46 5.34 -2.59
C ALA A 221 6.09 5.66 -1.97
N ILE A 222 6.08 6.23 -0.77
CA ILE A 222 4.84 6.59 -0.07
C ILE A 222 4.97 7.99 0.52
N ALA A 223 3.95 8.82 0.30
CA ALA A 223 3.75 10.05 1.06
C ALA A 223 2.38 10.02 1.73
N VAL A 224 2.34 10.30 3.03
CA VAL A 224 1.09 10.39 3.79
C VAL A 224 0.98 11.75 4.48
N GLU A 225 -0.24 12.28 4.42
CA GLU A 225 -0.63 13.55 5.03
C GLU A 225 -2.01 13.38 5.67
N HIS A 226 -2.17 13.70 6.96
CA HIS A 226 -3.43 13.52 7.69
C HIS A 226 -4.05 12.12 7.54
N THR A 227 -3.20 11.10 7.42
CA THR A 227 -3.59 9.74 7.07
C THR A 227 -3.06 8.75 8.09
N VAL A 228 -3.88 7.74 8.41
CA VAL A 228 -3.44 6.53 9.12
C VAL A 228 -3.16 5.44 8.08
N GLY A 229 -1.90 5.02 8.02
CA GLY A 229 -1.39 4.04 7.06
C GLY A 229 -0.84 2.79 7.75
N THR A 230 -1.08 1.62 7.17
CA THR A 230 -0.40 0.37 7.53
C THR A 230 0.13 -0.31 6.28
N VAL A 231 1.38 -0.76 6.33
CA VAL A 231 2.05 -1.53 5.29
C VAL A 231 2.56 -2.81 5.93
N LEU A 232 2.08 -3.94 5.44
CA LEU A 232 2.43 -5.27 5.92
C LEU A 232 3.12 -6.06 4.81
N ARG A 233 4.08 -6.94 5.16
CA ARG A 233 4.58 -8.00 4.27
C ARG A 233 4.95 -7.50 2.87
N SER A 234 5.51 -6.29 2.81
CA SER A 234 5.63 -5.54 1.56
C SER A 234 7.08 -5.15 1.29
N THR A 235 7.41 -4.98 0.01
CA THR A 235 8.70 -4.46 -0.42
C THR A 235 8.55 -3.02 -0.85
N LEU A 236 9.25 -2.11 -0.17
CA LEU A 236 9.28 -0.68 -0.50
C LEU A 236 10.68 -0.33 -0.96
N THR A 237 10.79 0.16 -2.20
CA THR A 237 12.03 0.73 -2.72
C THR A 237 11.79 2.20 -3.00
N GLY A 238 12.50 3.09 -2.31
CA GLY A 238 12.29 4.53 -2.38
C GLY A 238 11.95 5.15 -1.03
N GLN A 239 11.86 6.49 -1.00
CA GLN A 239 11.67 7.23 0.25
C GLN A 239 10.23 7.14 0.75
N VAL A 240 10.05 7.17 2.06
CA VAL A 240 8.74 7.36 2.69
C VAL A 240 8.72 8.69 3.44
N TYR A 241 7.66 9.46 3.24
CA TYR A 241 7.48 10.75 3.88
C TYR A 241 6.11 10.81 4.59
N VAL A 242 6.13 11.19 5.85
CA VAL A 242 4.94 11.36 6.69
C VAL A 242 4.95 12.79 7.18
N SER A 243 3.88 13.54 6.92
CA SER A 243 3.74 14.91 7.42
C SER A 243 2.34 15.24 7.91
N SER A 244 2.26 16.04 8.96
CA SER A 244 1.03 16.63 9.51
C SER A 244 1.07 18.16 9.42
N GLU A 245 -0.08 18.81 9.20
CA GLU A 245 -0.26 20.25 9.41
C GLU A 245 -0.68 20.51 10.87
N ASP A 246 0.24 21.06 11.66
CA ASP A 246 0.05 21.50 13.06
C ASP A 246 -0.18 20.38 14.08
N ASP A 247 0.60 20.40 15.19
CA ASP A 247 0.49 19.75 16.52
C ASP A 247 -0.35 18.47 16.78
N HIS A 248 -0.82 17.78 15.75
CA HIS A 248 -1.64 16.59 15.79
C HIS A 248 -0.76 15.38 15.46
N ASN A 249 -0.57 14.55 16.47
CA ASN A 249 0.12 13.26 16.40
C ASN A 249 -0.74 12.13 15.79
N THR A 250 -1.77 12.48 15.01
CA THR A 250 -2.72 11.49 14.47
C THR A 250 -2.21 10.77 13.24
N ASP A 251 -1.17 11.31 12.60
CA ASP A 251 -0.66 10.79 11.34
C ASP A 251 0.36 9.71 11.63
N THR A 252 0.07 8.51 11.16
CA THR A 252 0.84 7.34 11.52
C THR A 252 0.99 6.46 10.31
N ILE A 253 2.21 6.03 10.02
CA ILE A 253 2.45 4.88 9.17
C ILE A 253 3.13 3.77 9.96
N ALA A 254 2.50 2.59 9.98
CA ALA A 254 3.09 1.38 10.49
C ALA A 254 3.68 0.56 9.34
N LEU A 255 4.95 0.19 9.43
CA LEU A 255 5.66 -0.68 8.50
C LEU A 255 6.01 -1.96 9.26
N VAL A 256 5.42 -3.07 8.86
CA VAL A 256 5.49 -4.33 9.62
C VAL A 256 5.81 -5.49 8.68
N ASN A 257 6.70 -6.39 9.08
CA ASN A 257 7.07 -7.56 8.25
C ASN A 257 7.54 -7.18 6.84
N SER A 258 8.19 -6.03 6.70
CA SER A 258 8.43 -5.40 5.40
C SER A 258 9.92 -5.22 5.10
N VAL A 259 10.24 -5.19 3.80
CA VAL A 259 11.58 -4.88 3.26
C VAL A 259 11.61 -3.42 2.83
N LEU A 260 12.53 -2.65 3.41
CA LEU A 260 12.54 -1.19 3.38
C LEU A 260 13.85 -0.65 2.80
N ASN A 261 13.86 -0.37 1.48
CA ASN A 261 15.04 0.09 0.74
C ASN A 261 14.94 1.61 0.43
N GLY A 262 15.12 2.45 1.44
CA GLY A 262 15.06 3.91 1.27
C GLY A 262 15.18 4.72 2.56
N ASP A 263 15.05 6.03 2.46
CA ASP A 263 14.98 6.91 3.64
C ASP A 263 13.52 7.09 4.10
N TYR A 264 13.31 7.08 5.41
CA TYR A 264 12.00 7.17 6.05
C TYR A 264 11.97 8.42 6.92
N THR A 265 11.11 9.38 6.61
CA THR A 265 11.06 10.65 7.34
C THR A 265 9.65 10.95 7.83
N ALA A 266 9.53 11.25 9.12
CA ALA A 266 8.33 11.79 9.72
C ALA A 266 8.57 13.21 10.22
N VAL A 267 7.64 14.11 9.91
CA VAL A 267 7.62 15.50 10.38
C VAL A 267 6.23 15.77 10.98
N TYR A 268 6.13 15.97 12.29
CA TYR A 268 4.86 16.09 13.02
C TYR A 268 3.92 14.87 12.92
N GLY A 269 4.41 13.73 12.42
CA GLY A 269 3.68 12.46 12.37
C GLY A 269 4.56 11.32 12.91
N THR A 270 4.05 10.09 12.86
CA THR A 270 4.68 8.91 13.46
C THR A 270 5.03 7.85 12.43
N ILE A 271 6.22 7.27 12.55
CA ILE A 271 6.61 6.04 11.87
C ILE A 271 6.80 4.96 12.93
N LEU A 272 6.14 3.82 12.74
CA LEU A 272 6.37 2.61 13.51
C LEU A 272 6.96 1.56 12.58
N ILE A 273 8.07 0.95 12.98
CA ILE A 273 8.73 -0.12 12.23
C ILE A 273 8.87 -1.34 13.12
N ARG A 274 8.33 -2.47 12.67
CA ARG A 274 8.30 -3.73 13.42
C ARG A 274 8.68 -4.88 12.52
N ASN A 275 9.44 -5.85 13.05
CA ASN A 275 9.78 -7.08 12.33
C ASN A 275 10.16 -6.76 10.89
N SER A 276 11.05 -5.81 10.62
CA SER A 276 11.28 -5.31 9.26
C SER A 276 12.76 -5.18 9.00
N VAL A 277 13.16 -5.07 7.74
CA VAL A 277 14.54 -4.82 7.36
C VAL A 277 14.67 -3.48 6.67
N ILE A 278 15.63 -2.65 7.09
CA ILE A 278 15.99 -1.37 6.48
C ILE A 278 17.41 -1.49 5.91
N ASP A 279 17.56 -1.59 4.59
CA ASP A 279 18.86 -1.69 3.93
C ASP A 279 19.34 -0.34 3.39
N GLY A 280 20.42 0.18 3.99
CA GLY A 280 21.09 1.42 3.59
C GLY A 280 20.31 2.71 3.91
N GLY A 281 19.10 2.59 4.45
CA GLY A 281 18.18 3.67 4.75
C GLY A 281 18.38 4.34 6.11
N LYS A 282 17.91 5.58 6.23
CA LYS A 282 17.84 6.31 7.51
C LYS A 282 16.39 6.59 7.90
N VAL A 283 16.05 6.31 9.16
CA VAL A 283 14.79 6.74 9.77
C VAL A 283 15.00 8.07 10.49
N THR A 284 14.20 9.07 10.13
CA THR A 284 14.28 10.42 10.65
C THR A 284 12.94 10.83 11.23
N TYR A 285 12.95 11.39 12.44
CA TYR A 285 11.76 11.88 13.12
C TYR A 285 12.00 13.30 13.64
N TRP A 286 11.18 14.25 13.17
CA TRP A 286 11.21 15.63 13.60
C TRP A 286 9.84 16.03 14.15
N ASP A 287 9.78 16.31 15.45
CA ASP A 287 8.56 16.75 16.08
C ASP A 287 8.82 17.88 17.07
N PHE A 288 8.40 19.07 16.68
CA PHE A 288 8.54 20.28 17.48
C PHE A 288 7.29 20.58 18.33
N ALA A 289 6.33 19.65 18.41
CA ALA A 289 5.07 19.83 19.13
C ALA A 289 5.20 19.70 20.66
N GLU A 290 4.20 20.20 21.40
CA GLU A 290 4.17 20.14 22.87
C GLU A 290 3.89 18.72 23.42
N ASN A 291 3.40 17.79 22.59
CA ASN A 291 3.11 16.40 22.94
C ASN A 291 3.52 15.43 21.81
N PRO A 292 4.83 15.20 21.64
CA PRO A 292 5.30 14.45 20.47
C PRO A 292 4.90 12.98 20.55
N ALA A 293 4.57 12.39 19.40
CA ALA A 293 4.44 10.94 19.31
C ALA A 293 5.80 10.28 19.60
N THR A 294 5.76 9.01 20.01
CA THR A 294 6.98 8.24 20.24
C THR A 294 7.28 7.40 19.02
N PRO A 295 8.37 7.66 18.27
CA PRO A 295 8.78 6.76 17.20
C PRO A 295 9.14 5.38 17.78
N VAL A 296 8.74 4.33 17.06
CA VAL A 296 8.95 2.93 17.45
C VAL A 296 9.74 2.21 16.37
N ILE A 297 10.83 1.56 16.76
CA ILE A 297 11.56 0.60 15.93
C ILE A 297 11.86 -0.61 16.80
N GLU A 298 11.27 -1.76 16.47
CA GLU A 298 11.48 -3.00 17.23
C GLU A 298 11.55 -4.23 16.34
N ASN A 299 12.25 -5.26 16.81
CA ASN A 299 12.47 -6.52 16.09
C ASN A 299 12.96 -6.35 14.65
N SER A 300 13.67 -5.26 14.36
CA SER A 300 14.01 -4.90 12.99
C SER A 300 15.51 -4.99 12.74
N ILE A 301 15.89 -5.29 11.50
CA ILE A 301 17.27 -5.34 11.05
C ILE A 301 17.58 -4.03 10.34
N LEU A 302 18.56 -3.29 10.83
CA LEU A 302 19.08 -2.06 10.22
C LEU A 302 20.48 -2.35 9.69
N LEU A 303 20.60 -2.53 8.39
CA LEU A 303 21.85 -2.92 7.74
C LEU A 303 22.41 -1.82 6.86
N ASN A 304 23.74 -1.73 6.80
CA ASN A 304 24.48 -0.88 5.87
C ASN A 304 24.17 0.64 5.94
N SER A 305 23.63 1.13 7.05
CA SER A 305 23.24 2.53 7.18
C SER A 305 24.32 3.38 7.85
N THR A 306 24.75 4.45 7.18
CA THR A 306 25.68 5.43 7.78
C THR A 306 25.09 6.14 9.00
N CYS A 307 23.76 6.18 9.08
CA CYS A 307 22.98 6.58 10.24
C CYS A 307 21.64 5.87 10.16
N ALA A 308 21.35 4.99 11.13
CA ALA A 308 20.07 4.28 11.18
C ALA A 308 18.94 5.20 11.65
N PHE A 309 19.19 5.99 12.70
CA PHE A 309 18.16 6.79 13.36
C PHE A 309 18.61 8.22 13.69
N ALA A 310 17.76 9.19 13.37
CA ALA A 310 17.95 10.60 13.74
C ALA A 310 16.63 11.17 14.27
N THR A 311 16.64 11.70 15.50
CA THR A 311 15.45 12.28 16.11
C THR A 311 15.76 13.44 17.05
N ASP A 312 14.82 14.37 17.19
CA ASP A 312 14.74 15.35 18.28
C ASP A 312 13.73 14.99 19.36
N ALA A 313 13.03 13.85 19.23
CA ALA A 313 12.06 13.38 20.21
C ALA A 313 12.73 13.14 21.58
N LEU A 314 12.03 13.57 22.63
CA LEU A 314 12.48 13.38 24.02
C LEU A 314 12.42 11.90 24.46
N THR A 315 11.58 11.11 23.79
CA THR A 315 11.35 9.68 24.05
C THR A 315 11.26 8.92 22.74
N ASN A 316 11.76 7.69 22.72
CA ASN A 316 11.65 6.75 21.60
C ASN A 316 11.64 5.32 22.14
N THR A 317 11.05 4.41 21.38
CA THR A 317 11.12 2.96 21.64
C THR A 317 12.00 2.33 20.58
N VAL A 318 13.24 2.03 20.92
CA VAL A 318 14.19 1.34 20.04
C VAL A 318 14.74 0.13 20.78
N ARG A 319 14.17 -1.05 20.51
CA ARG A 319 14.48 -2.29 21.26
C ARG A 319 14.51 -3.52 20.37
N ASN A 320 15.27 -4.54 20.77
CA ASN A 320 15.35 -5.83 20.08
C ASN A 320 15.64 -5.71 18.57
N ASN A 321 16.44 -4.73 18.16
CA ASN A 321 16.84 -4.57 16.76
C ASN A 321 18.24 -5.11 16.52
N SER A 322 18.55 -5.46 15.28
CA SER A 322 19.92 -5.71 14.83
C SER A 322 20.48 -4.48 14.12
N PHE A 323 21.62 -3.96 14.57
CA PHE A 323 22.37 -2.92 13.88
C PHE A 323 23.64 -3.52 13.31
N TRP A 324 23.64 -3.89 12.03
CA TRP A 324 24.80 -4.53 11.39
C TRP A 324 25.42 -3.66 10.31
N ASN A 325 26.73 -3.42 10.39
CA ASN A 325 27.42 -2.46 9.51
C ASN A 325 26.74 -1.08 9.47
N THR A 326 26.19 -0.69 10.62
CA THR A 326 25.31 0.47 10.76
C THR A 326 25.77 1.34 11.92
N THR A 327 25.76 2.66 11.77
CA THR A 327 25.84 3.55 12.92
C THR A 327 24.44 3.70 13.51
N PRO A 328 24.17 3.25 14.75
CA PRO A 328 22.80 3.19 15.25
C PRO A 328 22.06 4.54 15.25
N SER A 329 22.74 5.64 15.65
CA SER A 329 22.13 6.97 15.60
C SER A 329 23.10 8.09 15.20
N CYS A 330 22.54 9.19 14.69
CA CYS A 330 23.25 10.44 14.43
C CYS A 330 22.46 11.67 14.93
N GLY A 331 23.11 12.56 15.70
CA GLY A 331 22.49 13.78 16.24
C GLY A 331 22.43 13.84 17.78
N THR A 332 21.52 14.67 18.32
CA THR A 332 21.44 15.03 19.76
C THR A 332 20.67 14.06 20.65
N ALA A 333 20.12 12.95 20.13
CA ALA A 333 19.55 11.88 20.95
C ALA A 333 20.46 10.65 20.95
N THR A 334 21.26 10.50 21.99
CA THR A 334 22.02 9.27 22.30
C THR A 334 21.18 8.40 23.24
N TYR A 335 20.16 7.71 22.73
CA TYR A 335 19.46 6.67 23.49
C TYR A 335 18.91 5.60 22.56
N ILE A 336 19.80 4.91 21.85
CA ILE A 336 19.53 3.50 21.56
C ILE A 336 20.06 2.77 22.78
N ALA A 337 19.23 2.69 23.82
CA ALA A 337 19.57 1.89 24.98
C ALA A 337 19.77 0.44 24.52
N ALA A 338 20.61 -0.33 25.21
CA ALA A 338 20.87 -1.74 24.89
C ALA A 338 19.68 -2.67 25.22
N ASP A 339 18.44 -2.19 25.05
CA ASP A 339 17.21 -2.92 25.34
C ASP A 339 16.99 -4.00 24.28
N GLY A 340 17.69 -5.13 24.41
CA GLY A 340 17.66 -6.22 23.44
C GLY A 340 18.33 -5.93 22.09
N ASN A 341 18.80 -4.70 21.84
CA ASN A 341 19.47 -4.35 20.58
C ASN A 341 20.82 -5.07 20.44
N LEU A 342 21.08 -5.61 19.25
CA LEU A 342 22.23 -6.42 18.89
C LEU A 342 23.11 -5.70 17.86
N ASP A 343 24.42 -5.91 17.96
CA ASP A 343 25.43 -5.53 16.96
C ASP A 343 26.25 -6.79 16.64
N ALA A 344 25.65 -7.64 15.81
CA ALA A 344 26.20 -8.91 15.39
C ALA A 344 25.75 -9.22 13.94
N ASP A 345 26.55 -10.02 13.24
CA ASP A 345 26.25 -10.42 11.86
C ASP A 345 24.90 -11.15 11.82
N PRO A 346 23.89 -10.65 11.08
CA PRO A 346 22.57 -11.23 11.02
C PRO A 346 22.55 -12.58 10.30
N LEU A 347 23.63 -12.97 9.59
CA LEU A 347 23.69 -14.19 8.78
C LEU A 347 22.49 -14.30 7.82
N LEU A 348 22.33 -13.31 6.93
CA LEU A 348 21.25 -13.30 5.94
C LEU A 348 21.62 -14.15 4.72
N THR A 349 20.66 -14.88 4.17
CA THR A 349 20.85 -15.80 3.04
C THR A 349 21.42 -15.11 1.78
N ASP A 350 20.82 -14.02 1.29
CA ASP A 350 21.34 -13.21 0.16
C ASP A 350 20.77 -11.78 0.16
N ALA A 351 21.16 -10.96 1.14
CA ALA A 351 20.69 -9.58 1.25
C ALA A 351 20.90 -8.73 -0.04
N PRO A 352 22.05 -8.79 -0.75
CA PRO A 352 22.22 -8.11 -2.03
C PRO A 352 21.27 -8.59 -3.15
N GLY A 353 20.81 -9.84 -3.07
CA GLY A 353 19.78 -10.42 -3.93
C GLY A 353 18.34 -10.12 -3.50
N GLY A 354 18.15 -9.45 -2.35
CA GLY A 354 16.85 -9.16 -1.77
C GLY A 354 16.28 -10.28 -0.89
N ASP A 355 17.07 -11.31 -0.60
CA ASP A 355 16.68 -12.42 0.28
C ASP A 355 17.18 -12.16 1.71
N TYR A 356 16.24 -11.80 2.58
CA TYR A 356 16.49 -11.40 3.96
C TYR A 356 16.14 -12.50 4.97
N HIS A 357 16.02 -13.75 4.53
CA HIS A 357 15.90 -14.88 5.45
C HIS A 357 17.14 -15.03 6.33
N LEU A 358 16.94 -15.51 7.56
CA LEU A 358 18.02 -15.86 8.46
C LEU A 358 18.58 -17.25 8.08
N ASP A 359 19.91 -17.34 7.93
CA ASP A 359 20.60 -18.61 7.84
C ASP A 359 20.73 -19.25 9.23
N GLY A 360 20.74 -20.58 9.27
CA GLY A 360 20.78 -21.35 10.51
C GLY A 360 21.92 -20.96 11.45
N GLY A 361 21.58 -20.65 12.70
CA GLY A 361 22.52 -20.20 13.72
C GLY A 361 22.75 -18.68 13.73
N SER A 362 21.90 -17.93 13.03
CA SER A 362 21.83 -16.48 13.16
C SER A 362 21.66 -16.08 14.63
N PRO A 363 22.34 -15.02 15.11
CA PRO A 363 22.09 -14.47 16.44
C PRO A 363 20.73 -13.80 16.57
N LEU A 364 19.96 -13.69 15.47
CA LEU A 364 18.65 -13.07 15.41
C LEU A 364 17.50 -14.07 15.56
N GLU A 365 17.79 -15.37 15.51
CA GLU A 365 16.85 -16.44 15.84
C GLU A 365 16.42 -16.32 17.32
N ASP A 366 15.11 -16.35 17.59
CA ASP A 366 14.50 -16.25 18.92
C ASP A 366 14.94 -15.02 19.76
N ALA A 367 15.31 -13.92 19.10
CA ALA A 367 15.97 -12.77 19.73
C ALA A 367 15.08 -11.52 19.89
N GLY A 368 13.87 -11.53 19.33
CA GLY A 368 12.91 -10.43 19.32
C GLY A 368 12.32 -10.09 20.68
N VAL A 369 11.32 -9.23 20.74
CA VAL A 369 10.63 -8.87 21.99
C VAL A 369 10.07 -10.12 22.69
N ASP A 370 10.32 -10.26 24.01
CA ASP A 370 9.88 -11.40 24.84
C ASP A 370 8.44 -11.17 25.35
N GLU A 371 7.48 -11.18 24.42
CA GLU A 371 6.04 -11.00 24.68
C GLU A 371 5.24 -11.87 23.70
N ASP A 372 4.26 -12.65 24.18
CA ASP A 372 3.49 -13.63 23.38
C ASP A 372 2.91 -13.09 22.06
N THR A 373 2.68 -11.78 21.95
CA THR A 373 2.16 -11.15 20.71
C THR A 373 3.20 -11.03 19.60
N TYR A 374 4.48 -11.25 19.90
CA TYR A 374 5.59 -11.21 18.95
C TYR A 374 6.13 -12.60 18.64
N ASP A 375 5.61 -13.64 19.30
CA ASP A 375 6.07 -15.02 19.10
C ASP A 375 5.90 -15.45 17.64
N ASP A 376 6.81 -16.31 17.19
CA ASP A 376 6.73 -16.90 15.86
C ASP A 376 5.54 -17.86 15.76
N ILE A 377 5.19 -18.24 14.54
CA ILE A 377 4.04 -19.12 14.27
C ILE A 377 4.13 -20.49 14.97
N ASP A 378 5.35 -20.94 15.29
CA ASP A 378 5.58 -22.20 16.01
C ASP A 378 5.54 -22.04 17.54
N GLY A 379 5.35 -20.82 18.04
CA GLY A 379 5.28 -20.46 19.45
C GLY A 379 6.64 -20.29 20.13
N SER A 380 7.74 -20.21 19.37
CA SER A 380 9.00 -19.70 19.91
C SER A 380 8.96 -18.18 20.05
N ARG A 381 9.97 -17.62 20.74
CA ARG A 381 10.09 -16.16 20.87
C ARG A 381 10.37 -15.60 19.48
N GLY A 382 9.75 -14.49 19.10
CA GLY A 382 9.87 -13.98 17.73
C GLY A 382 11.31 -13.74 17.25
N ASP A 383 11.60 -14.11 16.01
CA ASP A 383 12.81 -13.73 15.30
C ASP A 383 12.89 -12.20 15.06
N ILE A 384 14.12 -11.65 15.02
CA ILE A 384 14.35 -10.26 14.59
C ILE A 384 14.43 -10.24 13.06
N GLY A 385 13.47 -9.59 12.40
CA GLY A 385 13.50 -9.34 10.95
C GLY A 385 12.14 -9.48 10.25
N PRO A 386 12.10 -9.29 8.91
CA PRO A 386 10.87 -9.31 8.09
C PRO A 386 10.07 -10.60 8.14
N PHE A 387 10.71 -11.71 8.48
CA PHE A 387 10.11 -13.05 8.52
C PHE A 387 9.77 -13.54 9.93
N GLY A 388 10.01 -12.72 10.96
CA GLY A 388 9.71 -13.04 12.35
C GLY A 388 8.32 -12.58 12.81
N GLY A 389 7.83 -13.21 13.86
CA GLY A 389 6.53 -13.02 14.48
C GLY A 389 5.41 -13.85 13.86
N VAL A 390 4.18 -13.57 14.31
CA VAL A 390 2.96 -14.29 13.89
C VAL A 390 2.59 -14.08 12.42
N PHE A 391 3.21 -13.11 11.74
CA PHE A 391 3.00 -12.81 10.32
C PHE A 391 4.34 -12.93 9.59
N THR A 392 4.39 -13.66 8.48
CA THR A 392 5.62 -13.78 7.67
C THR A 392 5.37 -13.33 6.24
N MET A 393 6.38 -12.74 5.61
CA MET A 393 6.29 -12.25 4.23
C MET A 393 6.08 -13.40 3.22
N ASP A 394 6.53 -14.61 3.57
CA ASP A 394 6.37 -15.86 2.79
C ASP A 394 5.10 -16.64 3.12
N GLY A 395 4.25 -16.11 4.01
CA GLY A 395 3.04 -16.78 4.49
C GLY A 395 1.95 -16.91 3.43
N GLY A 396 2.03 -17.96 2.61
CA GLY A 396 0.85 -18.63 2.06
C GLY A 396 0.19 -19.47 3.15
N TRP A 397 -1.12 -19.32 3.31
CA TRP A 397 -1.95 -20.08 4.25
C TRP A 397 -1.85 -21.60 4.08
#